data_AF-A0A7V6CBH5-F1
#
_entry.id   AF-A0A7V6CBH5-F1
#
_cell.length_a   1.000
_cell.length_b   1.000
_cell.length_c   1.000
_cell.angle_alpha   90.00
_cell.angle_beta   90.00
_cell.angle_gamma   90.00
#
_symmetry.space_group_name_H-M   'P 1'
#
loop_
_entity.id
_entity.type
_entity.pdbx_description
1 polymer ?
#
loop_
_entity_poly.entity_id
_entity_poly.type
_entity_poly.pdbx_seq_one_letter_code
_entity_poly.pdbx_strand_id
1 'polypeptide(L)'
;VFRSELSPAWQEARYGARWEQGLAGLDAYNHENKVEPMQRALRELRAGTWFAGLRRGQSRSRAEIPFLSWSGNRWKVHPIADWSDRDVHHYLKKYRLPYHPLWSKGYVSIGDRQLTRPLHEAGDHELTRFNGLKRECGLHDIDLSAL
;
A
#
# COMPACT_ATOMS: atom_id res chain seq x y z
N VAL A 1 -15.69 -5.80 -7.23
CA VAL A 1 -14.57 -4.99 -6.69
C VAL A 1 -14.65 -5.04 -5.19
N PHE A 2 -13.63 -5.57 -4.51
CA PHE A 2 -13.60 -5.66 -3.04
C PHE A 2 -13.30 -4.29 -2.45
N ARG A 3 -14.11 -3.87 -1.48
CA ARG A 3 -14.01 -2.60 -0.75
C ARG A 3 -14.71 -2.75 0.60
N SER A 4 -14.53 -1.77 1.48
CA SER A 4 -15.32 -1.68 2.72
C SER A 4 -16.82 -1.73 2.41
N GLU A 5 -17.58 -2.41 3.26
CA GLU A 5 -19.05 -2.44 3.18
C GLU A 5 -19.65 -1.06 3.47
N LEU A 6 -18.98 -0.27 4.30
CA LEU A 6 -19.36 1.11 4.58
C LEU A 6 -18.73 2.03 3.55
N SER A 7 -19.55 2.89 2.92
CA SER A 7 -19.03 3.96 2.06
C SER A 7 -18.16 4.94 2.86
N PRO A 8 -17.23 5.67 2.21
CA PRO A 8 -16.43 6.70 2.88
C PRO A 8 -17.28 7.70 3.67
N ALA A 9 -18.36 8.21 3.07
CA ALA A 9 -19.27 9.14 3.75
C ALA A 9 -19.92 8.55 5.01
N TRP A 10 -20.27 7.25 4.98
CA TRP A 10 -20.81 6.56 6.16
C TRP A 10 -19.76 6.32 7.24
N GLN A 11 -18.53 5.98 6.85
CA GLN A 11 -17.43 5.84 7.81
C GLN A 11 -17.13 7.18 8.48
N GLU A 12 -17.06 8.27 7.72
CA GLU A 12 -16.84 9.62 8.25
C GLU A 12 -18.00 10.08 9.15
N ALA A 13 -19.26 9.84 8.74
CA ALA A 13 -20.43 10.20 9.56
C ALA A 13 -20.46 9.44 10.89
N ARG A 14 -20.01 8.18 10.92
CA ARG A 14 -20.06 7.32 12.10
C ARG A 14 -18.86 7.47 13.02
N TYR A 15 -17.68 7.66 12.44
CA TYR A 15 -16.41 7.60 13.16
C TYR A 15 -15.59 8.88 13.08
N GLY A 16 -16.01 9.87 12.29
CA GLY A 16 -15.22 11.06 11.96
C GLY A 16 -14.04 10.75 11.04
N ALA A 17 -13.18 11.76 10.86
CA ALA A 17 -11.94 11.65 10.10
C ALA A 17 -10.90 10.79 10.86
N ARG A 18 -11.01 9.46 10.76
CA ARG A 18 -10.12 8.53 11.47
C ARG A 18 -8.63 8.72 11.18
N TRP A 19 -8.27 9.26 10.02
CA TRP A 19 -6.89 9.61 9.66
C TRP A 19 -6.31 10.80 10.47
N GLU A 20 -7.14 11.51 11.22
CA GLU A 20 -6.76 12.61 12.12
C GLU A 20 -6.74 12.16 13.60
N GLN A 21 -7.17 10.92 13.89
CA GLN A 21 -7.32 10.39 15.25
C GLN A 21 -6.09 9.61 15.72
N GLY A 22 -4.90 10.06 15.30
CA GLY A 22 -3.63 9.41 15.62
C GLY A 22 -3.48 8.00 15.06
N LEU A 23 -2.57 7.21 15.65
CA LEU A 23 -2.24 5.87 15.17
C LEU A 23 -3.42 4.89 15.23
N ALA A 24 -4.17 4.88 16.34
CA ALA A 24 -5.30 3.97 16.50
C ALA A 24 -6.41 4.21 15.46
N GLY A 25 -6.76 5.48 15.21
CA GLY A 25 -7.72 5.82 14.16
C GLY A 25 -7.21 5.45 12.78
N LEU A 26 -5.93 5.71 12.49
CA LEU A 26 -5.32 5.37 11.23
C LEU A 26 -5.27 3.84 10.99
N ASP A 27 -4.96 3.06 12.00
CA ASP A 27 -4.94 1.60 11.93
C ASP A 27 -6.34 1.05 11.68
N ALA A 28 -7.36 1.57 12.37
CA ALA A 28 -8.74 1.20 12.13
C ALA A 28 -9.22 1.58 10.72
N TYR A 29 -8.84 2.77 10.23
CA TYR A 29 -9.10 3.21 8.86
C TYR A 29 -8.42 2.29 7.82
N ASN A 30 -7.14 1.97 8.00
CA ASN A 30 -6.42 1.07 7.08
C ASN A 30 -6.99 -0.35 7.12
N HIS A 31 -7.42 -0.82 8.30
CA HIS A 31 -8.01 -2.14 8.44
C HIS A 31 -9.28 -2.26 7.60
N GLU A 32 -10.25 -1.36 7.81
CA GLU A 32 -11.56 -1.39 7.14
C GLU A 32 -11.49 -1.13 5.64
N ASN A 33 -10.53 -0.32 5.19
CA ASN A 33 -10.46 0.10 3.78
C ASN A 33 -9.43 -0.65 2.94
N LYS A 34 -8.50 -1.38 3.56
CA LYS A 34 -7.40 -2.06 2.84
C LYS A 34 -7.21 -3.49 3.29
N VAL A 35 -7.01 -3.73 4.59
CA VAL A 35 -6.67 -5.05 5.10
C VAL A 35 -7.85 -6.01 4.98
N GLU A 36 -9.01 -5.68 5.57
CA GLU A 36 -10.20 -6.53 5.51
C GLU A 36 -10.65 -6.79 4.07
N PRO A 37 -10.76 -5.77 3.18
CA PRO A 37 -11.20 -6.03 1.81
C PRO A 37 -10.22 -6.93 1.04
N MET A 38 -8.91 -6.81 1.29
CA MET A 38 -7.90 -7.68 0.68
C MET A 38 -7.98 -9.11 1.23
N GLN A 39 -8.10 -9.28 2.55
CA GLN A 39 -8.30 -10.59 3.18
C GLN A 39 -9.52 -11.31 2.58
N ARG A 40 -10.64 -10.60 2.48
CA ARG A 40 -11.86 -11.10 1.87
C ARG A 40 -11.68 -11.42 0.38
N ALA A 41 -11.00 -10.56 -0.38
CA ALA A 41 -10.68 -10.81 -1.78
C ALA A 41 -9.89 -12.11 -1.97
N LEU A 42 -8.80 -12.30 -1.20
CA LEU A 42 -7.95 -13.48 -1.29
C LEU A 42 -8.72 -14.77 -0.98
N ARG A 43 -9.62 -14.73 0.01
CA ARG A 43 -10.47 -15.86 0.40
C ARG A 43 -11.54 -16.16 -0.64
N GLU A 44 -12.36 -15.19 -1.02
CA GLU A 44 -13.49 -15.38 -1.94
C GLU A 44 -13.04 -15.76 -3.35
N LEU A 45 -11.91 -15.22 -3.81
CA LEU A 45 -11.31 -15.59 -5.09
C LEU A 45 -10.50 -16.89 -5.02
N ARG A 46 -10.35 -17.49 -3.83
CA ARG A 46 -9.55 -18.70 -3.60
C ARG A 46 -8.12 -18.58 -4.15
N ALA A 47 -7.52 -17.40 -4.01
CA ALA A 47 -6.25 -17.07 -4.67
C ALA A 47 -5.04 -17.78 -4.02
N GLY A 48 -4.54 -18.87 -4.61
CA GLY A 48 -3.37 -19.58 -4.05
C GLY A 48 -2.04 -18.80 -4.12
N THR A 49 -1.98 -17.74 -4.92
CA THR A 49 -0.78 -16.93 -5.10
C THR A 49 -1.13 -15.45 -5.27
N TRP A 50 -0.34 -14.59 -4.62
CA TRP A 50 -0.47 -13.14 -4.66
C TRP A 50 0.83 -12.49 -5.16
N PHE A 51 0.74 -11.80 -6.30
CA PHE A 51 1.84 -10.98 -6.81
C PHE A 51 1.73 -9.55 -6.28
N ALA A 52 2.83 -9.01 -5.73
CA ALA A 52 2.90 -7.65 -5.22
C ALA A 52 4.10 -6.89 -5.79
N GLY A 53 3.88 -5.66 -6.25
CA GLY A 53 4.91 -4.77 -6.81
C GLY A 53 5.80 -4.09 -5.76
N LEU A 54 6.19 -4.82 -4.71
CA LEU A 54 7.08 -4.33 -3.66
C LEU A 54 8.53 -4.38 -4.13
N ARG A 55 9.31 -3.37 -3.75
CA ARG A 55 10.76 -3.27 -4.02
C ARG A 55 11.51 -2.89 -2.74
N ARG A 56 12.73 -3.43 -2.58
CA ARG A 56 13.59 -3.19 -1.40
C ARG A 56 13.96 -1.72 -1.21
N GLY A 57 14.06 -0.96 -2.30
CA GLY A 57 14.39 0.48 -2.25
C GLY A 57 13.24 1.41 -1.88
N GLN A 58 12.02 0.92 -1.62
CA GLN A 58 10.84 1.79 -1.37
C GLN A 58 10.72 2.33 0.06
N SER A 59 11.32 1.64 1.02
CA SER A 59 11.36 2.02 2.44
C SER A 59 12.32 1.11 3.20
N ARG A 60 12.79 1.56 4.37
CA ARG A 60 13.65 0.77 5.26
C ARG A 60 13.01 -0.56 5.66
N SER A 61 11.71 -0.57 5.93
CA SER A 61 10.92 -1.76 6.28
C SER A 61 10.92 -2.86 5.21
N ARG A 62 11.29 -2.56 3.97
CA ARG A 62 11.23 -3.49 2.83
C ARG A 62 12.58 -3.98 2.36
N ALA A 63 13.67 -3.52 2.98
CA ALA A 63 15.03 -3.79 2.53
C ALA A 63 15.32 -5.30 2.36
N GLU A 64 14.72 -6.14 3.19
CA GLU A 64 14.94 -7.59 3.23
C GLU A 64 13.79 -8.41 2.63
N ILE A 65 12.89 -7.80 1.86
CA ILE A 65 11.75 -8.55 1.32
C ILE A 65 12.23 -9.68 0.37
N PRO A 66 11.79 -10.94 0.56
CA PRO A 66 12.18 -12.04 -0.30
C PRO A 66 11.39 -12.02 -1.62
N PHE A 67 11.95 -12.61 -2.68
CA PHE A 67 11.23 -12.77 -3.95
C PHE A 67 9.99 -13.66 -3.83
N LEU A 68 10.04 -14.64 -2.93
CA LEU A 68 8.97 -15.57 -2.64
C LEU A 68 8.87 -15.73 -1.13
N SER A 69 7.67 -15.55 -0.59
CA SER A 69 7.36 -15.94 0.79
C SER A 69 6.11 -16.80 0.83
N TRP A 70 6.06 -17.68 1.81
CA TRP A 70 4.85 -18.41 2.18
C TRP A 70 4.19 -17.68 3.34
N SER A 71 2.89 -17.40 3.24
CA SER A 71 2.14 -16.76 4.31
C SER A 71 0.76 -17.40 4.38
N GLY A 72 0.45 -17.96 5.55
CA GLY A 72 -0.73 -18.80 5.77
C GLY A 72 -0.77 -20.03 4.89
N ASN A 73 -1.62 -19.98 3.87
CA ASN A 73 -1.82 -21.03 2.87
C ASN A 73 -1.58 -20.54 1.43
N ARG A 74 -0.83 -19.43 1.25
CA ARG A 74 -0.64 -18.78 -0.06
C ARG A 74 0.81 -18.40 -0.29
N TRP A 75 1.21 -18.44 -1.55
CA TRP A 75 2.46 -17.85 -2.01
C TRP A 75 2.32 -16.35 -2.21
N LYS A 76 3.28 -15.57 -1.72
CA LYS A 76 3.39 -14.15 -2.02
C LYS A 76 4.68 -13.90 -2.81
N VAL A 77 4.53 -13.34 -4.00
CA VAL A 77 5.60 -13.19 -4.99
C VAL A 77 5.90 -11.70 -5.20
N HIS A 78 7.17 -11.35 -5.13
CA HIS A 78 7.68 -9.99 -5.34
C HIS A 78 8.61 -9.99 -6.56
N PRO A 79 8.05 -9.99 -7.79
CA PRO A 79 8.83 -10.23 -9.01
C PRO A 79 9.84 -9.12 -9.35
N ILE A 80 9.71 -7.98 -8.70
CA ILE A 80 10.54 -6.79 -8.91
C ILE A 80 11.23 -6.35 -7.61
N ALA A 81 11.42 -7.27 -6.66
CA ALA A 81 11.93 -6.96 -5.32
C ALA A 81 13.27 -6.21 -5.35
N ASP A 82 14.14 -6.54 -6.32
CA ASP A 82 15.47 -5.99 -6.53
C ASP A 82 15.52 -4.82 -7.51
N TRP A 83 14.39 -4.42 -8.10
CA TRP A 83 14.38 -3.30 -9.04
C TRP A 83 14.63 -1.97 -8.34
N SER A 84 15.52 -1.18 -8.93
CA SER A 84 15.70 0.23 -8.60
C SER A 84 14.66 1.11 -9.31
N ASP A 85 14.58 2.38 -8.92
CA ASP A 85 13.73 3.36 -9.63
C ASP A 85 14.17 3.56 -11.09
N ARG A 86 15.46 3.36 -11.38
CA ARG A 86 16.00 3.37 -12.75
C ARG A 86 15.46 2.20 -13.57
N ASP A 87 15.36 1.01 -12.99
CA ASP A 87 14.85 -0.17 -13.68
C ASP A 87 13.36 0.00 -14.00
N VAL A 88 12.59 0.54 -13.06
CA VAL A 88 11.20 0.94 -13.29
C VAL A 88 11.11 1.97 -14.43
N HIS A 89 11.94 3.01 -14.40
CA HIS A 89 11.96 4.03 -15.45
C HIS A 89 12.25 3.44 -16.83
N HIS A 90 13.28 2.61 -16.94
CA HIS A 90 13.63 1.94 -18.20
C HIS A 90 12.52 1.04 -18.70
N TYR A 91 11.86 0.29 -17.81
CA TYR A 91 10.73 -0.56 -18.17
C TYR A 91 9.56 0.27 -18.71
N LEU A 92 9.15 1.32 -17.99
CA LEU A 92 8.06 2.19 -18.42
C LEU A 92 8.37 2.82 -19.79
N LYS A 93 9.59 3.33 -19.99
CA LYS A 93 10.03 3.90 -21.27
C LYS A 93 10.04 2.87 -22.40
N LYS A 94 10.62 1.69 -22.17
CA LYS A 94 10.72 0.60 -23.16
C LYS A 94 9.33 0.18 -23.66
N TYR A 95 8.36 0.08 -22.77
CA TYR A 95 7.00 -0.36 -23.09
C TYR A 95 6.01 0.79 -23.29
N ARG A 96 6.48 2.04 -23.37
CA ARG A 96 5.67 3.24 -23.57
C ARG A 96 4.51 3.37 -22.55
N LEU A 97 4.77 2.99 -21.30
CA LEU A 97 3.83 3.06 -20.20
C LEU A 97 3.93 4.43 -19.51
N PRO A 98 2.81 5.09 -19.19
CA PRO A 98 2.84 6.38 -18.52
C PRO A 98 3.19 6.23 -17.04
N TYR A 99 3.85 7.25 -16.48
CA TYR A 99 3.82 7.47 -15.04
C TYR A 99 2.44 7.94 -14.59
N HIS A 100 2.13 7.74 -13.31
CA HIS A 100 0.95 8.36 -12.73
C HIS A 100 1.04 9.90 -12.88
N PRO A 101 -0.01 10.62 -13.30
CA PRO A 101 0.06 12.07 -13.55
C PRO A 101 0.58 12.89 -12.37
N LEU A 102 0.23 12.50 -11.14
CA LEU A 102 0.70 13.16 -9.91
C LEU A 102 2.21 13.04 -9.67
N TRP A 103 2.90 12.10 -10.32
CA TRP A 103 4.36 11.99 -10.21
C TRP A 103 5.04 13.29 -10.65
N SER A 104 4.57 13.90 -11.74
CA SER A 104 5.05 15.21 -12.22
C SER A 104 4.77 16.37 -11.26
N LYS A 105 3.87 16.18 -10.30
CA LYS A 105 3.52 17.14 -9.24
C LYS A 105 4.28 16.87 -7.93
N GLY A 106 5.28 15.98 -7.95
CA GLY A 106 6.11 15.65 -6.79
C GLY A 106 5.53 14.58 -5.87
N TYR A 107 4.45 13.88 -6.24
CA TYR A 107 3.93 12.74 -5.48
C TYR A 107 4.72 11.47 -5.79
N VAL A 108 5.78 11.25 -5.02
CA VAL A 108 6.74 10.13 -5.17
C VAL A 108 6.27 8.81 -4.55
N SER A 109 5.23 8.85 -3.71
CA SER A 109 4.50 7.71 -3.17
C SER A 109 3.03 8.09 -3.10
N ILE A 110 2.14 7.26 -3.63
CA ILE A 110 0.72 7.59 -3.82
C ILE A 110 -0.17 6.58 -3.11
N GLY A 111 -1.17 7.06 -2.37
CA GLY A 111 -2.33 6.27 -1.96
C GLY A 111 -3.50 7.20 -1.67
N ASP A 112 -4.17 7.03 -0.52
CA ASP A 112 -5.37 7.80 -0.21
C ASP A 112 -5.06 9.30 -0.15
N ARG A 113 -5.96 10.11 -0.72
CA ARG A 113 -5.79 11.55 -0.93
C ARG A 113 -5.41 12.28 0.35
N GLN A 114 -6.09 11.98 1.44
CA GLN A 114 -5.94 12.61 2.74
C GLN A 114 -4.71 12.13 3.53
N LEU A 115 -4.00 11.12 3.01
CA LEU A 115 -2.83 10.48 3.65
C LEU A 115 -1.61 10.46 2.73
N THR A 116 -1.59 11.33 1.72
CA THR A 116 -0.51 11.41 0.72
C THR A 116 -0.12 12.86 0.49
N ARG A 117 1.17 13.18 0.63
CA ARG A 117 1.74 14.50 0.40
C ARG A 117 2.85 14.45 -0.66
N PRO A 118 3.04 15.53 -1.44
CA PRO A 118 4.18 15.62 -2.34
C PRO A 118 5.49 15.75 -1.54
N LEU A 119 6.60 15.34 -2.15
CA LEU A 119 7.91 15.26 -1.48
C LEU A 119 8.37 16.60 -0.91
N HIS A 120 8.14 17.70 -1.63
CA HIS A 120 8.56 19.03 -1.20
C HIS A 120 7.86 19.53 0.07
N GLU A 121 6.64 19.06 0.34
CA GLU A 121 5.93 19.36 1.60
C GLU A 121 6.38 18.44 2.75
N ALA A 122 6.73 17.19 2.44
CA ALA A 122 7.09 16.19 3.45
C ALA A 122 8.56 16.24 3.90
N GLY A 123 9.46 16.76 3.04
CA GLY A 123 10.91 16.81 3.28
C GLY A 123 11.64 15.46 3.17
N ASP A 124 10.95 14.35 3.44
CA ASP A 124 11.45 12.98 3.35
C ASP A 124 10.43 12.07 2.64
N HIS A 125 10.91 11.14 1.80
CA HIS A 125 10.09 10.15 1.10
C HIS A 125 9.29 9.27 2.06
N GLU A 126 9.85 8.89 3.22
CA GLU A 126 9.18 8.05 4.21
C GLU A 126 7.96 8.78 4.83
N LEU A 127 8.03 10.10 4.97
CA LEU A 127 7.01 10.95 5.58
C LEU A 127 5.88 11.37 4.62
N THR A 128 6.00 11.08 3.33
CA THR A 128 4.98 11.40 2.31
C THR A 128 3.64 10.69 2.53
N ARG A 129 3.60 9.66 3.38
CA ARG A 129 2.41 8.84 3.64
C ARG A 129 2.01 8.90 5.11
N PHE A 130 0.72 8.70 5.37
CA PHE A 130 0.20 8.49 6.73
C PHE A 130 0.51 9.64 7.71
N ASN A 131 0.62 10.87 7.20
CA ASN A 131 0.99 12.07 7.96
C ASN A 131 2.32 11.91 8.73
N GLY A 132 3.23 11.05 8.25
CA GLY A 132 4.50 10.76 8.92
C GLY A 132 4.39 9.90 10.18
N LEU A 133 3.19 9.46 10.57
CA LEU A 133 2.99 8.66 11.80
C LEU A 133 3.49 7.23 11.66
N LYS A 134 3.42 6.66 10.45
CA LYS A 134 3.92 5.33 10.13
C LYS A 134 4.24 5.22 8.64
N ARG A 135 4.99 4.20 8.25
CA ARG A 135 5.29 3.95 6.83
C ARG A 135 4.38 2.92 6.16
N GLU A 136 4.02 1.85 6.86
CA GLU A 136 3.27 0.73 6.29
C GLU A 136 1.78 0.78 6.67
N CYS A 137 0.89 0.39 5.75
CA CYS A 137 -0.55 0.37 6.01
C CYS A 137 -1.08 -0.95 6.59
N GLY A 138 -0.23 -1.97 6.75
CA GLY A 138 -0.64 -3.31 7.17
C GLY A 138 -1.18 -4.19 6.03
N LEU A 139 -1.44 -3.64 4.83
CA LEU A 139 -1.90 -4.43 3.67
C LEU A 139 -0.95 -5.57 3.30
N HIS A 140 0.35 -5.41 3.57
CA HIS A 140 1.36 -6.41 3.25
C HIS A 140 1.75 -7.30 4.42
N ASP A 141 1.25 -6.99 5.62
CA ASP A 141 1.51 -7.70 6.87
C ASP A 141 0.28 -8.48 7.33
N ILE A 142 -0.66 -8.72 6.39
CA ILE A 142 -1.84 -9.51 6.62
C ILE A 142 -1.42 -10.90 7.09
N ASP A 143 -1.88 -11.29 8.27
CA ASP A 143 -1.79 -12.68 8.70
C ASP A 143 -2.73 -13.54 7.84
N LEU A 144 -2.17 -14.14 6.81
CA LEU A 144 -2.89 -15.05 5.93
C LEU A 144 -3.10 -16.42 6.57
N SER A 145 -2.48 -16.73 7.71
CA SER A 145 -2.68 -18.02 8.40
C SER A 145 -4.03 -18.14 9.09
N ALA A 146 -4.64 -17.01 9.41
CA ALA A 146 -5.98 -16.91 9.97
C ALA A 146 -7.10 -16.95 8.91
N LEU A 147 -6.78 -17.16 7.62
CA LEU A 147 -7.71 -17.18 6.48
C LEU A 147 -7.88 -18.54 5.82
#